data_AF-A0AA88NMF8-F1
#
_entry.id   AF-A0AA88NMF8-F1
#
_cell.length_a   1.000
_cell.length_b   1.000
_cell.length_c   1.000
_cell.angle_alpha   90.00
_cell.angle_beta   90.00
_cell.angle_gamma   90.00
#
_symmetry.space_group_name_H-M   'P 1'
#
loop_
_entity.id
_entity.type
_entity.pdbx_description
1 polymer ?
#
loop_
_entity_poly.entity_id
_entity_poly.type
_entity_poly.pdbx_seq_one_letter_code
_entity_poly.pdbx_strand_id
1 'polypeptide(L)'
;MKPNTVVMGWPHAWRQNEDPQSWKTFINTVRVTTAAHLALLVPKNISLFPTNSEPYTEGYIDVWWIVHDGGMLMLLPFLLRQHKVWRKCGMRIFTVAQMEDNSIQMKKDLATFLYHLRIEAEVEVVEMHDSDISAYTYERTLMMEQRSQMLRQMRLSKSDREREAQLVKDRNSMLRLTSIGSDDDDDTEAGERDRMGSSCGSSEHQRRVQMTWTKEKTIQYRATHSGCSTPEGFRDMLSIRPDQSNVRRMHTAVKLNEVIVNKSHDARLVLLNMPGPPKNTEGDENYMEFLEVLTEGLERVLLVRGGGSEVITIYS
;
A
#
# COMPACT_ATOMS: atom_id res chain seq x y z
N MET A 1 -15.87 -2.72 -26.60
CA MET A 1 -14.82 -2.18 -25.71
C MET A 1 -15.35 -2.18 -24.28
N LYS A 2 -14.54 -2.56 -23.28
CA LYS A 2 -14.92 -2.54 -21.86
C LYS A 2 -13.98 -1.58 -21.11
N PRO A 3 -14.46 -0.83 -20.10
CA PRO A 3 -13.60 0.01 -19.28
C PRO A 3 -12.67 -0.83 -18.41
N ASN A 4 -11.47 -0.32 -18.13
CA ASN A 4 -10.44 -0.93 -17.27
C ASN A 4 -10.20 -0.15 -15.96
N THR A 5 -10.72 1.07 -15.87
CA THR A 5 -10.52 1.98 -14.74
C THR A 5 -11.83 2.67 -14.38
N VAL A 6 -12.14 2.70 -13.09
CA VAL A 6 -13.22 3.50 -12.50
C VAL A 6 -12.61 4.77 -11.93
N VAL A 7 -13.23 5.92 -12.20
CA VAL A 7 -12.82 7.21 -11.64
C VAL A 7 -14.02 7.78 -10.90
N MET A 8 -13.84 8.14 -9.62
CA MET A 8 -14.92 8.72 -8.81
C MET A 8 -14.39 9.73 -7.79
N GLY A 9 -15.14 10.79 -7.54
CA GLY A 9 -14.74 11.83 -6.59
C GLY A 9 -14.76 11.37 -5.14
N TRP A 10 -13.93 12.01 -4.31
CA TRP A 10 -13.97 11.85 -2.85
C TRP A 10 -15.33 12.33 -2.27
N PRO A 11 -15.94 11.59 -1.31
CA PRO A 11 -17.16 12.02 -0.65
C PRO A 11 -16.84 13.18 0.32
N HIS A 12 -16.99 14.41 -0.17
CA HIS A 12 -16.76 15.61 0.63
C HIS A 12 -17.72 15.69 1.83
N ALA A 13 -17.24 16.29 2.93
CA ALA A 13 -18.02 16.52 4.16
C ALA A 13 -18.67 15.25 4.74
N TRP A 14 -18.12 14.07 4.48
CA TRP A 14 -18.70 12.81 4.95
C TRP A 14 -18.80 12.71 6.49
N ARG A 15 -17.93 13.41 7.24
CA ARG A 15 -18.00 13.55 8.70
C ARG A 15 -19.18 14.40 9.18
N GLN A 16 -19.65 15.34 8.36
CA GLN A 16 -20.66 16.34 8.71
C GLN A 16 -22.04 15.97 8.16
N ASN A 17 -22.09 15.07 7.18
CA ASN A 17 -23.34 14.64 6.59
C ASN A 17 -24.09 13.70 7.54
N GLU A 18 -25.35 14.04 7.84
CA GLU A 18 -26.22 13.20 8.67
C GLU A 18 -26.57 11.88 7.99
N ASP A 19 -26.55 11.85 6.65
CA ASP A 19 -26.79 10.64 5.88
C ASP A 19 -25.48 9.85 5.65
N PRO A 20 -25.32 8.67 6.26
CA PRO A 20 -24.14 7.84 6.06
C PRO A 20 -24.09 7.19 4.68
N GLN A 21 -25.16 7.29 3.88
CA GLN A 21 -25.26 6.63 2.59
C GLN A 21 -24.18 7.09 1.60
N SER A 22 -23.74 8.35 1.67
CA SER A 22 -22.75 8.88 0.72
C SER A 22 -21.39 8.16 0.84
N TRP A 23 -20.83 8.08 2.05
CA TRP A 23 -19.53 7.43 2.28
C TRP A 23 -19.63 5.90 2.29
N LYS A 24 -20.77 5.34 2.68
CA LYS A 24 -21.03 3.90 2.51
C LYS A 24 -21.08 3.51 1.03
N THR A 25 -21.69 4.34 0.18
CA THR A 25 -21.71 4.13 -1.27
C THR A 25 -20.31 4.22 -1.84
N PHE A 26 -19.49 5.16 -1.38
CA PHE A 26 -18.08 5.25 -1.75
C PHE A 26 -17.34 3.93 -1.45
N ILE A 27 -17.39 3.44 -0.21
CA ILE A 27 -16.70 2.19 0.17
C ILE A 27 -17.23 0.98 -0.60
N ASN A 28 -18.55 0.91 -0.80
CA ASN A 28 -19.13 -0.16 -1.60
C ASN A 28 -18.60 -0.14 -3.03
N THR A 29 -18.49 1.04 -3.65
CA THR A 29 -17.90 1.18 -4.98
C THR A 29 -16.43 0.76 -4.99
N VAL A 30 -15.64 1.07 -3.95
CA VAL A 30 -14.25 0.59 -3.82
C VAL A 30 -14.21 -0.94 -3.80
N ARG A 31 -15.08 -1.59 -3.01
CA ARG A 31 -15.18 -3.05 -2.91
C ARG A 31 -15.58 -3.68 -4.24
N VAL A 32 -16.64 -3.18 -4.88
CA VAL A 32 -17.14 -3.69 -6.17
C VAL A 32 -16.08 -3.53 -7.26
N THR A 33 -15.39 -2.39 -7.31
CA THR A 33 -14.32 -2.13 -8.28
C THR A 33 -13.15 -3.10 -8.09
N THR A 34 -12.74 -3.33 -6.83
CA THR A 34 -11.68 -4.29 -6.49
C THR A 34 -12.09 -5.73 -6.86
N ALA A 35 -13.33 -6.14 -6.53
CA ALA A 35 -13.84 -7.46 -6.86
C ALA A 35 -14.00 -7.70 -8.37
N ALA A 36 -14.19 -6.63 -9.14
CA ALA A 36 -14.24 -6.65 -10.59
C ALA A 36 -12.86 -6.62 -11.27
N HIS A 37 -11.77 -6.59 -10.49
CA HIS A 37 -10.39 -6.46 -10.99
C HIS A 37 -10.18 -5.23 -11.90
N LEU A 38 -10.82 -4.11 -11.55
CA LEU A 38 -10.64 -2.83 -12.23
C LEU A 38 -9.75 -1.91 -11.38
N ALA A 39 -8.98 -1.05 -12.05
CA ALA A 39 -8.28 0.03 -11.37
C ALA A 39 -9.27 1.07 -10.84
N LEU A 40 -8.93 1.73 -9.72
CA LEU A 40 -9.71 2.81 -9.14
C LEU A 40 -8.84 4.07 -8.98
N LEU A 41 -9.35 5.20 -9.44
CA LEU A 41 -8.75 6.52 -9.24
C LEU A 41 -9.73 7.43 -8.49
N VAL A 42 -9.28 7.98 -7.37
CA VAL A 42 -10.08 8.87 -6.53
C VAL A 42 -9.37 10.22 -6.36
N PRO A 43 -9.74 11.24 -7.16
CA PRO A 43 -9.28 12.61 -6.91
C PRO A 43 -9.96 13.18 -5.66
N LYS A 44 -9.15 13.61 -4.69
CA LYS A 44 -9.57 14.39 -3.53
C LYS A 44 -9.38 15.88 -3.82
N ASN A 45 -10.28 16.72 -3.30
CA ASN A 45 -10.30 18.16 -3.51
C ASN A 45 -10.35 18.54 -5.00
N ILE A 46 -11.27 17.92 -5.74
CA ILE A 46 -11.40 18.09 -7.20
C ILE A 46 -11.63 19.56 -7.61
N SER A 47 -12.21 20.38 -6.74
CA SER A 47 -12.39 21.82 -6.96
C SER A 47 -11.09 22.60 -7.07
N LEU A 48 -9.98 22.07 -6.55
CA LEU A 48 -8.65 22.70 -6.60
C LEU A 48 -7.84 22.26 -7.84
N PHE A 49 -8.34 21.29 -8.62
CA PHE A 49 -7.67 20.86 -9.84
C PHE A 49 -7.68 21.96 -10.91
N PRO A 50 -6.59 22.10 -11.69
CA PRO A 50 -6.46 23.16 -12.66
C PRO A 50 -7.45 23.00 -13.80
N THR A 51 -7.92 24.11 -14.34
CA THR A 51 -8.68 24.12 -15.59
C THR A 51 -7.75 24.01 -16.80
N ASN A 52 -8.31 23.72 -17.98
CA ASN A 52 -7.53 23.67 -19.23
C ASN A 52 -6.93 25.02 -19.66
N SER A 53 -7.31 26.11 -18.99
CA SER A 53 -6.85 27.47 -19.28
C SER A 53 -5.69 27.90 -18.38
N GLU A 54 -5.37 27.13 -17.34
CA GLU A 54 -4.41 27.49 -16.29
C GLU A 54 -3.27 26.45 -16.25
N PRO A 55 -2.39 26.44 -17.27
CA PRO A 55 -1.24 25.55 -17.25
C PRO A 55 -0.26 25.97 -16.15
N TYR A 56 0.32 24.98 -15.46
CA TYR A 56 1.39 25.27 -14.52
C TYR A 56 2.64 25.74 -15.27
N THR A 57 3.29 26.75 -14.71
CA THR A 57 4.60 27.22 -15.17
C THR A 57 5.73 26.40 -14.56
N GLU A 58 5.54 25.94 -13.32
CA GLU A 58 6.49 25.16 -12.54
C GLU A 58 5.78 24.39 -11.40
N GLY A 59 6.52 23.44 -10.82
CA GLY A 59 6.10 22.65 -9.67
C GLY A 59 6.34 21.16 -9.88
N TYR A 60 5.93 20.35 -8.91
CA TYR A 60 6.21 18.91 -8.91
C TYR A 60 4.93 18.07 -8.88
N ILE A 61 4.97 16.93 -9.57
CA ILE A 61 4.07 15.81 -9.36
C ILE A 61 4.82 14.80 -8.52
N ASP A 62 4.33 14.57 -7.31
CA ASP A 62 4.95 13.70 -6.33
C ASP A 62 4.24 12.36 -6.31
N VAL A 63 5.01 11.28 -6.46
CA VAL A 63 4.51 9.92 -6.50
C VAL A 63 5.00 9.19 -5.26
N TRP A 64 4.09 8.85 -4.37
CA TRP A 64 4.36 8.07 -3.17
C TRP A 64 4.06 6.61 -3.43
N TRP A 65 5.11 5.84 -3.72
CA TRP A 65 5.02 4.41 -3.98
C TRP A 65 5.21 3.60 -2.69
N ILE A 66 4.08 3.35 -2.02
CA ILE A 66 4.05 2.60 -0.77
C ILE A 66 3.73 1.13 -1.08
N VAL A 67 4.73 0.26 -1.02
CA VAL A 67 4.65 -1.20 -1.17
C VAL A 67 4.18 -1.72 -2.55
N HIS A 68 3.01 -1.33 -3.07
CA HIS A 68 2.33 -1.94 -4.23
C HIS A 68 2.02 -0.94 -5.36
N ASP A 69 1.50 -1.45 -6.48
CA ASP A 69 0.98 -0.70 -7.64
C ASP A 69 1.98 0.24 -8.35
N GLY A 70 3.29 -0.04 -8.22
CA GLY A 70 4.35 0.84 -8.72
C GLY A 70 4.25 1.15 -10.22
N GLY A 71 3.87 0.17 -11.04
CA GLY A 71 3.72 0.38 -12.48
C GLY A 71 2.65 1.42 -12.82
N MET A 72 1.49 1.34 -12.18
CA MET A 72 0.38 2.27 -12.45
C MET A 72 0.68 3.66 -11.88
N LEU A 73 1.28 3.72 -10.68
CA LEU A 73 1.73 4.97 -10.07
C LEU A 73 2.79 5.70 -10.90
N MET A 74 3.59 4.97 -11.68
CA MET A 74 4.55 5.58 -12.62
C MET A 74 3.92 5.98 -13.96
N LEU A 75 2.95 5.21 -14.45
CA LEU A 75 2.30 5.48 -15.74
C LEU A 75 1.43 6.74 -15.69
N LEU A 76 0.62 6.91 -14.65
CA LEU A 76 -0.30 8.05 -14.52
C LEU A 76 0.39 9.43 -14.63
N PRO A 77 1.46 9.74 -13.86
CA PRO A 77 2.11 11.03 -13.95
C PRO A 77 2.87 11.22 -15.26
N PHE A 78 3.39 10.12 -15.85
CA PHE A 78 3.99 10.14 -17.18
C PHE A 78 2.97 10.58 -18.24
N LEU A 79 1.77 9.99 -18.24
CA LEU A 79 0.68 10.38 -19.15
C LEU A 79 0.18 11.81 -18.87
N LEU A 80 0.06 12.21 -17.60
CA LEU A 80 -0.36 13.57 -17.23
C LEU A 80 0.60 14.63 -17.81
N ARG A 81 1.92 14.40 -17.73
CA ARG A 81 2.94 15.34 -18.27
C ARG A 81 2.90 15.49 -19.80
N GLN A 82 2.21 14.62 -20.53
CA GLN A 82 1.99 14.84 -21.97
C GLN A 82 0.99 15.98 -22.22
N HIS A 83 0.10 16.27 -21.27
CA HIS A 83 -0.89 17.33 -21.38
C HIS A 83 -0.29 18.72 -21.09
N LYS A 84 -0.76 19.74 -21.83
CA LYS A 84 -0.25 21.12 -21.74
C LYS A 84 -0.23 21.71 -20.33
N VAL A 85 -1.15 21.27 -19.46
CA VAL A 85 -1.30 21.78 -18.08
C VAL A 85 -0.17 21.30 -17.17
N TRP A 86 0.28 20.05 -17.34
CA TRP A 86 1.23 19.39 -16.43
C TRP A 86 2.63 19.22 -17.04
N ARG A 87 2.78 19.50 -18.34
CA ARG A 87 4.03 19.32 -19.09
C ARG A 87 5.25 20.02 -18.51
N LYS A 88 5.06 21.13 -17.80
CA LYS A 88 6.14 21.88 -17.15
C LYS A 88 6.41 21.44 -15.70
N CYS A 89 5.60 20.55 -15.15
CA CYS A 89 5.86 20.00 -13.83
C CYS A 89 7.01 18.98 -13.89
N GLY A 90 7.90 19.03 -12.90
CA GLY A 90 8.85 17.97 -12.61
C GLY A 90 8.14 16.75 -11.99
N MET A 91 8.83 15.62 -11.95
CA MET A 91 8.31 14.40 -11.30
C MET A 91 9.27 13.94 -10.22
N ARG A 92 8.75 13.70 -9.01
CA ARG A 92 9.52 13.12 -7.89
C ARG A 92 8.87 11.83 -7.44
N ILE A 93 9.67 10.78 -7.27
CA ILE A 93 9.22 9.46 -6.85
C ILE A 93 9.81 9.17 -5.47
N PHE A 94 8.93 9.05 -4.48
CA PHE A 94 9.26 8.63 -3.13
C PHE A 94 8.87 7.17 -2.98
N THR A 95 9.86 6.29 -2.83
CA THR A 95 9.59 4.88 -2.50
C THR A 95 9.85 4.65 -1.02
N VAL A 96 8.95 3.93 -0.36
CA VAL A 96 9.15 3.54 1.04
C VAL A 96 9.87 2.19 1.10
N ALA A 97 10.97 2.16 1.88
CA ALA A 97 11.78 0.99 2.20
C ALA A 97 11.71 0.70 3.70
N GLN A 98 11.84 -0.58 4.07
CA GLN A 98 11.93 -0.98 5.48
C GLN A 98 13.37 -0.86 5.97
N MET A 99 13.58 -0.78 7.29
CA MET A 99 14.92 -0.64 7.90
C MET A 99 15.86 -1.80 7.56
N GLU A 100 15.31 -2.95 7.18
CA GLU A 100 16.06 -4.14 6.77
C GLU A 100 16.37 -4.18 5.26
N ASP A 101 15.78 -3.30 4.47
CA ASP A 101 15.96 -3.25 3.02
C ASP A 101 17.27 -2.52 2.66
N ASN A 102 17.87 -2.87 1.51
CA ASN A 102 19.01 -2.11 1.00
C ASN A 102 18.54 -0.86 0.23
N SER A 103 18.27 0.22 0.96
CA SER A 103 17.79 1.50 0.41
C SER A 103 18.71 2.10 -0.66
N ILE A 104 20.03 1.92 -0.51
CA ILE A 104 21.02 2.45 -1.45
C ILE A 104 20.90 1.72 -2.79
N GLN A 105 20.84 0.38 -2.76
CA GLN A 105 20.67 -0.43 -3.96
C GLN A 105 19.31 -0.17 -4.61
N MET A 106 18.24 -0.09 -3.80
CA MET A 106 16.89 0.24 -4.30
C MET A 106 16.87 1.57 -5.04
N LYS A 107 17.51 2.62 -4.51
CA LYS A 107 17.63 3.92 -5.18
C LYS A 107 18.33 3.81 -6.53
N LYS A 108 19.46 3.09 -6.57
CA LYS A 108 20.27 2.89 -7.78
C LYS A 108 19.51 2.12 -8.86
N ASP A 109 18.82 1.05 -8.47
CA ASP A 109 18.04 0.22 -9.39
C ASP A 109 16.87 0.99 -9.98
N LEU A 110 16.16 1.77 -9.16
CA LEU A 110 15.06 2.61 -9.63
C LEU A 110 15.54 3.73 -10.56
N ALA A 111 16.65 4.38 -10.26
CA ALA A 111 17.24 5.38 -11.15
C ALA A 111 17.63 4.77 -12.50
N THR A 112 18.24 3.59 -12.50
CA THR A 112 18.62 2.85 -13.71
C THR A 112 17.39 2.44 -14.52
N PHE A 113 16.34 1.98 -13.84
CA PHE A 113 15.07 1.60 -14.44
C PHE A 113 14.40 2.78 -15.16
N LEU A 114 14.30 3.94 -14.51
CA LEU A 114 13.74 5.15 -15.10
C LEU A 114 14.55 5.64 -16.31
N TYR A 115 15.88 5.54 -16.23
CA TYR A 115 16.77 5.88 -17.33
C TYR A 115 16.49 5.03 -18.57
N HIS A 116 16.33 3.72 -18.42
CA HIS A 116 15.98 2.83 -19.55
C HIS A 116 14.60 3.13 -20.15
N LEU A 117 13.65 3.58 -19.33
CA LEU A 117 12.33 4.00 -19.77
C LEU A 117 12.27 5.43 -20.32
N ARG A 118 13.38 6.18 -20.23
CA ARG A 118 13.46 7.61 -20.59
C ARG A 118 12.46 8.48 -19.83
N ILE A 119 12.19 8.11 -18.58
CA ILE A 119 11.33 8.86 -17.68
C ILE A 119 12.22 9.77 -16.83
N GLU A 120 12.08 11.09 -17.03
CA GLU A 120 12.79 12.09 -16.24
C GLU A 120 12.07 12.31 -14.90
N ALA A 121 12.64 11.74 -13.83
CA ALA A 121 12.15 11.90 -12.47
C ALA A 121 13.26 11.81 -11.43
N GLU A 122 13.09 12.54 -10.33
CA GLU A 122 13.95 12.44 -9.16
C GLU A 122 13.48 11.26 -8.28
N VAL A 123 14.40 10.46 -7.77
CA VAL A 123 14.08 9.31 -6.90
C VAL A 123 14.64 9.52 -5.50
N GLU A 124 13.78 9.39 -4.50
CA GLU A 124 14.14 9.35 -3.10
C GLU A 124 13.59 8.08 -2.44
N VAL A 125 14.43 7.43 -1.63
CA VAL A 125 14.04 6.28 -0.81
C VAL A 125 13.85 6.77 0.61
N VAL A 126 12.67 6.54 1.16
CA VAL A 126 12.30 6.92 2.52
C VAL A 126 12.24 5.67 3.38
N GLU A 127 13.06 5.61 4.41
CA GLU A 127 13.08 4.50 5.35
C GLU A 127 12.01 4.68 6.42
N MET A 128 11.17 3.66 6.61
CA MET A 128 10.13 3.65 7.63
C MET A 128 10.07 2.31 8.36
N HIS A 129 9.60 2.34 9.61
CA HIS A 129 9.42 1.12 10.39
C HIS A 129 8.16 0.37 9.92
N ASP A 130 8.14 -0.97 10.04
CA ASP A 130 7.01 -1.80 9.60
C ASP A 130 5.68 -1.42 10.27
N SER A 131 5.73 -0.97 11.53
CA SER A 131 4.54 -0.46 12.24
C SER A 131 3.89 0.74 11.53
N ASP A 132 4.69 1.56 10.86
CA ASP A 132 4.28 2.85 10.31
C ASP A 132 3.79 2.72 8.86
N ILE A 133 3.92 1.53 8.27
CA ILE A 133 3.35 1.17 6.97
C ILE A 133 2.45 -0.07 7.01
N SER A 134 2.10 -0.53 8.21
CA SER A 134 1.38 -1.79 8.43
C SER A 134 0.04 -1.90 7.70
N ALA A 135 -0.65 -0.77 7.46
CA ALA A 135 -1.89 -0.73 6.67
C ALA A 135 -1.69 -1.14 5.21
N TYR A 136 -0.49 -0.93 4.66
CA TYR A 136 -0.12 -1.28 3.29
C TYR A 136 0.53 -2.65 3.19
N THR A 137 1.18 -3.12 4.25
CA THR A 137 1.86 -4.43 4.25
C THR A 137 0.95 -5.59 4.68
N TYR A 138 -0.25 -5.32 5.25
CA TYR A 138 -1.15 -6.38 5.72
C TYR A 138 -1.60 -7.35 4.62
N GLU A 139 -1.87 -6.86 3.40
CA GLU A 139 -2.30 -7.68 2.26
C GLU A 139 -1.11 -8.22 1.43
N ARG A 140 0.13 -7.81 1.78
CA ARG A 140 1.35 -8.00 0.98
C ARG A 140 1.66 -9.45 0.66
N THR A 141 1.51 -10.37 1.63
CA THR A 141 1.93 -11.77 1.41
C THR A 141 1.03 -12.51 0.43
N LEU A 142 -0.30 -12.37 0.55
CA LEU A 142 -1.24 -13.14 -0.29
C LEU A 142 -1.30 -12.58 -1.73
N MET A 143 -1.33 -11.25 -1.88
CA MET A 143 -1.42 -10.59 -3.17
C MET A 143 -0.13 -10.75 -4.00
N MET A 144 1.05 -10.70 -3.36
CA MET A 144 2.32 -10.88 -4.06
C MET A 144 2.52 -12.30 -4.57
N GLU A 145 2.11 -13.31 -3.81
CA GLU A 145 2.21 -14.71 -4.25
C GLU A 145 1.29 -14.98 -5.45
N GLN A 146 0.04 -14.51 -5.39
CA GLN A 146 -0.90 -14.59 -6.52
C GLN A 146 -0.36 -13.84 -7.74
N ARG A 147 0.19 -12.64 -7.57
CA ARG A 147 0.80 -11.86 -8.66
C ARG A 147 2.01 -12.59 -9.26
N SER A 148 2.87 -13.18 -8.44
CA SER A 148 4.02 -13.97 -8.90
C SER A 148 3.59 -15.21 -9.70
N GLN A 149 2.50 -15.88 -9.30
CA GLN A 149 1.90 -16.97 -10.06
C GLN A 149 1.32 -16.48 -11.41
N MET A 150 0.60 -15.35 -11.40
CA MET A 150 0.05 -14.73 -12.61
C MET A 150 1.14 -14.34 -13.62
N LEU A 151 2.22 -13.72 -13.16
CA LEU A 151 3.38 -13.36 -14.00
C LEU A 151 4.08 -14.58 -14.60
N ARG A 152 4.18 -15.68 -13.84
CA ARG A 152 4.71 -16.95 -14.35
C ARG A 152 3.83 -17.53 -15.47
N GLN A 153 2.51 -17.41 -15.36
CA GLN A 153 1.58 -17.88 -16.38
C GLN A 153 1.62 -17.03 -17.66
N MET A 154 1.91 -15.73 -17.55
CA MET A 154 1.97 -14.82 -18.71
C MET A 154 3.19 -15.02 -19.64
N ARG A 155 4.16 -15.87 -19.27
CA ARG A 155 5.36 -16.18 -20.08
C ARG A 155 6.06 -14.94 -20.65
N LEU A 156 6.18 -13.89 -19.83
CA LEU A 156 6.86 -12.65 -20.22
C LEU A 156 8.32 -12.91 -20.62
N SER A 157 8.79 -12.21 -21.66
CA SER A 157 10.19 -12.25 -22.05
C SER A 157 11.08 -11.69 -20.94
N LYS A 158 12.37 -12.03 -20.94
CA LYS A 158 13.33 -11.49 -19.95
C LYS A 158 13.35 -9.95 -19.99
N SER A 159 13.29 -9.36 -21.19
CA SER A 159 13.24 -7.90 -21.38
C SER A 159 11.96 -7.27 -20.83
N ASP A 160 10.81 -7.95 -20.95
CA ASP A 160 9.54 -7.42 -20.43
C ASP A 160 9.50 -7.45 -18.90
N ARG A 161 10.04 -8.51 -18.30
CA ARG A 161 10.16 -8.63 -16.83
C ARG A 161 11.04 -7.54 -16.23
N GLU A 162 12.10 -7.14 -16.93
CA GLU A 162 12.98 -6.05 -16.51
C GLU A 162 12.34 -4.66 -16.65
N ARG A 163 11.23 -4.56 -17.41
CA ARG A 163 10.46 -3.32 -17.59
C ARG A 163 9.26 -3.18 -16.65
N GLU A 164 8.98 -4.18 -15.83
CA GLU A 164 7.93 -4.11 -14.80
C GLU A 164 8.47 -3.48 -13.51
N ALA A 165 8.00 -2.27 -13.19
CA ALA A 165 8.51 -1.49 -12.05
C ALA A 165 8.44 -2.25 -10.72
N GLN A 166 7.34 -2.95 -10.46
CA GLN A 166 7.13 -3.64 -9.19
C GLN A 166 8.17 -4.75 -8.95
N LEU A 167 8.60 -5.46 -9.99
CA LEU A 167 9.62 -6.50 -9.88
C LEU A 167 11.00 -5.94 -9.50
N VAL A 168 11.31 -4.71 -9.90
CA VAL A 168 12.57 -4.03 -9.54
C VAL A 168 12.61 -3.73 -8.04
N LYS A 169 11.49 -3.25 -7.47
CA LYS A 169 11.38 -3.00 -6.04
C LYS A 169 11.38 -4.30 -5.24
N ASP A 170 10.60 -5.29 -5.66
CA ASP A 170 10.43 -6.54 -4.92
C ASP A 170 11.75 -7.30 -4.74
N ARG A 171 12.68 -7.26 -5.72
CA ARG A 171 14.03 -7.83 -5.59
C ARG A 171 14.80 -7.30 -4.38
N ASN A 172 14.63 -6.01 -4.07
CA ASN A 172 15.34 -5.34 -2.99
C ASN A 172 14.70 -5.55 -1.62
N SER A 173 13.41 -5.94 -1.57
CA SER A 173 12.71 -6.28 -0.32
C SER A 173 12.62 -7.79 -0.03
N MET A 174 13.06 -8.66 -0.94
CA MET A 174 12.90 -10.12 -0.86
C MET A 174 13.98 -10.88 -0.08
N LEU A 175 14.87 -10.22 0.68
CA LEU A 175 15.86 -10.91 1.52
C LEU A 175 15.25 -11.86 2.57
N ARG A 176 13.92 -11.91 2.75
CA ARG A 176 13.22 -12.90 3.58
C ARG A 176 12.70 -14.15 2.87
N LEU A 177 12.51 -14.16 1.55
CA LEU A 177 11.87 -15.32 0.87
C LEU A 177 12.85 -16.44 0.53
N THR A 178 14.13 -16.13 0.31
CA THR A 178 15.16 -17.13 -0.03
C THR A 178 15.68 -17.92 1.17
N SER A 179 15.34 -17.55 2.41
CA SER A 179 15.77 -18.31 3.60
C SER A 179 14.76 -19.39 4.04
N ILE A 180 13.60 -19.51 3.38
CA ILE A 180 12.55 -20.50 3.70
C ILE A 180 12.30 -21.49 2.54
N GLY A 181 12.92 -21.28 1.37
CA GLY A 181 12.76 -22.17 0.21
C GLY A 181 14.08 -22.41 -0.54
N SER A 182 15.21 -22.38 0.17
CA SER A 182 16.50 -22.82 -0.36
C SER A 182 16.85 -24.16 0.27
N ASP A 183 16.12 -25.19 -0.13
CA ASP A 183 16.61 -26.56 -0.21
C ASP A 183 15.86 -27.20 -1.37
N ASP A 184 16.58 -28.03 -2.13
CA ASP A 184 16.17 -28.75 -3.34
C ASP A 184 16.49 -28.02 -4.66
N ASP A 185 17.79 -27.87 -4.92
CA ASP A 185 18.40 -28.24 -6.20
C ASP A 185 19.91 -28.42 -5.98
N ASP A 186 20.30 -29.54 -5.36
CA ASP A 186 21.64 -30.11 -5.58
C ASP A 186 21.57 -31.64 -5.55
N ASP A 187 21.64 -32.24 -6.74
CA ASP A 187 21.83 -33.67 -6.94
C ASP A 187 23.30 -34.02 -6.61
N THR A 188 23.56 -34.79 -5.55
CA THR A 188 24.50 -35.93 -5.62
C THR A 188 24.47 -36.86 -4.40
N GLU A 189 24.78 -38.12 -4.68
CA GLU A 189 24.61 -39.34 -3.88
C GLU A 189 25.44 -39.46 -2.58
N ALA A 190 24.89 -40.31 -1.70
CA ALA A 190 25.55 -41.28 -0.80
C ALA A 190 26.11 -40.81 0.57
N GLY A 191 25.57 -41.46 1.63
CA GLY A 191 26.34 -41.79 2.83
C GLY A 191 25.63 -41.59 4.17
N GLU A 192 25.09 -42.68 4.73
CA GLU A 192 24.59 -42.80 6.10
C GLU A 192 25.59 -42.29 7.18
N ARG A 193 25.06 -41.66 8.24
CA ARG A 193 25.35 -42.01 9.65
C ARG A 193 24.58 -41.17 10.67
N ASP A 194 23.99 -41.90 11.62
CA ASP A 194 23.47 -41.46 12.92
C ASP A 194 24.34 -40.42 13.65
N ARG A 195 23.69 -39.45 14.31
CA ARG A 195 23.94 -39.15 15.73
C ARG A 195 22.90 -38.21 16.36
N MET A 196 22.28 -38.74 17.41
CA MET A 196 21.56 -38.09 18.50
C MET A 196 22.32 -36.88 19.06
N GLY A 197 21.62 -35.74 19.23
CA GLY A 197 22.18 -34.53 19.84
C GLY A 197 21.10 -33.56 20.30
N SER A 198 20.67 -33.73 21.55
CA SER A 198 19.84 -32.80 22.32
C SER A 198 20.43 -31.39 22.34
N SER A 199 19.65 -30.37 21.98
CA SER A 199 19.85 -29.02 22.52
C SER A 199 18.54 -28.25 22.60
N CYS A 200 18.31 -27.72 23.80
CA CYS A 200 17.22 -26.82 24.14
C CYS A 200 17.35 -25.49 23.39
N GLY A 201 16.29 -25.05 22.73
CA GLY A 201 16.22 -23.75 22.06
C GLY A 201 14.90 -23.06 22.41
N SER A 202 15.00 -21.95 23.14
CA SER A 202 13.93 -21.03 23.54
C SER A 202 12.99 -20.69 22.38
N SER A 203 11.72 -21.05 22.51
CA SER A 203 10.64 -20.67 21.60
C SER A 203 10.05 -19.30 21.96
N GLU A 204 10.81 -18.23 21.77
CA GLU A 204 10.23 -16.89 21.65
C GLU A 204 9.59 -16.73 20.26
N HIS A 205 8.42 -17.34 20.10
CA HIS A 205 7.52 -17.05 19.00
C HIS A 205 7.07 -15.58 19.14
N GLN A 206 7.68 -14.71 18.34
CA GLN A 206 7.26 -13.32 18.14
C GLN A 206 5.75 -13.31 17.85
N ARG A 207 4.94 -12.92 18.84
CA ARG A 207 3.47 -12.90 18.74
C ARG A 207 3.07 -11.93 17.62
N ARG A 208 2.78 -12.48 16.43
CA ARG A 208 2.15 -11.74 15.33
C ARG A 208 0.75 -11.31 15.76
N VAL A 209 0.64 -10.06 16.21
CA VAL A 209 -0.65 -9.41 16.45
C VAL A 209 -1.33 -9.22 15.10
N GLN A 210 -2.43 -9.93 14.85
CA GLN A 210 -3.15 -9.83 13.58
C GLN A 210 -3.92 -8.51 13.51
N MET A 211 -3.57 -7.67 12.54
CA MET A 211 -4.19 -6.36 12.32
C MET A 211 -5.51 -6.49 11.54
N THR A 212 -6.59 -6.93 12.20
CA THR A 212 -7.95 -7.00 11.59
C THR A 212 -8.70 -5.68 11.75
N TRP A 213 -9.48 -5.29 10.74
CA TRP A 213 -10.28 -4.05 10.76
C TRP A 213 -11.49 -4.08 11.72
N THR A 214 -11.60 -5.16 12.50
CA THR A 214 -12.74 -5.45 13.39
C THR A 214 -12.29 -5.92 14.76
N LYS A 215 -13.24 -5.84 15.69
CA LYS A 215 -13.15 -6.11 17.13
C LYS A 215 -12.89 -7.58 17.51
N GLU A 216 -13.06 -8.52 16.58
CA GLU A 216 -13.29 -9.94 16.88
C GLU A 216 -12.13 -10.66 17.59
N LYS A 217 -10.86 -10.30 17.31
CA LYS A 217 -9.72 -11.12 17.78
C LYS A 217 -9.31 -10.91 19.23
N THR A 218 -9.84 -9.90 19.93
CA THR A 218 -9.54 -9.66 21.34
C THR A 218 -10.42 -10.49 22.28
N ILE A 219 -11.62 -10.87 21.85
CA ILE A 219 -12.61 -11.55 22.70
C ILE A 219 -12.29 -13.04 22.86
N GLN A 220 -11.86 -13.71 21.79
CA GLN A 220 -11.56 -15.14 21.80
C GLN A 220 -10.37 -15.51 22.71
N TYR A 221 -9.42 -14.58 22.89
CA TYR A 221 -8.26 -14.76 23.77
C TYR A 221 -8.58 -14.54 25.26
N ARG A 222 -9.65 -13.79 25.58
CA ARG A 222 -10.06 -13.50 26.96
C ARG A 222 -11.00 -14.57 27.51
N ALA A 223 -11.72 -15.28 26.64
CA ALA A 223 -12.60 -16.39 27.01
C ALA A 223 -11.84 -17.64 27.50
N THR A 224 -10.57 -17.80 27.15
CA THR A 224 -9.76 -18.96 27.55
C THR A 224 -8.96 -18.75 28.84
N HIS A 225 -8.88 -17.53 29.39
CA HIS A 225 -7.97 -17.18 30.51
C HIS A 225 -8.58 -16.32 31.63
N SER A 226 -9.90 -16.30 31.84
CA SER A 226 -10.47 -15.57 32.98
C SER A 226 -11.70 -16.27 33.55
N GLY A 227 -11.46 -17.17 34.49
CA GLY A 227 -12.48 -17.59 35.46
C GLY A 227 -12.59 -16.51 36.55
N CYS A 228 -13.47 -15.54 36.39
CA CYS A 228 -13.93 -14.69 37.48
C CYS A 228 -15.27 -14.04 37.12
N SER A 229 -16.30 -14.41 37.86
CA SER A 229 -17.68 -13.92 37.77
C SER A 229 -17.75 -12.46 38.23
N THR A 230 -18.01 -11.54 37.29
CA THR A 230 -18.42 -10.17 37.60
C THR A 230 -19.79 -9.88 36.94
N PRO A 231 -20.68 -9.10 37.59
CA PRO A 231 -22.05 -8.89 37.11
C PRO A 231 -22.09 -8.18 35.76
N GLU A 232 -23.01 -8.61 34.89
CA GLU A 232 -23.10 -8.24 33.47
C GLU A 232 -23.16 -6.71 33.22
N GLY A 233 -23.75 -5.93 34.13
CA GLY A 233 -23.92 -4.48 33.99
C GLY A 233 -22.65 -3.62 34.18
N PHE A 234 -21.59 -4.13 34.80
CA PHE A 234 -20.34 -3.37 35.01
C PHE A 234 -19.28 -3.60 33.91
N ARG A 235 -19.53 -4.56 33.01
CA ARG A 235 -18.59 -4.95 31.95
C ARG A 235 -18.62 -3.98 30.77
N ASP A 236 -19.77 -3.36 30.51
CA ASP A 236 -19.95 -2.37 29.42
C ASP A 236 -19.27 -1.03 29.70
N MET A 237 -19.20 -0.60 30.97
CA MET A 237 -18.61 0.68 31.36
C MET A 237 -17.07 0.70 31.24
N LEU A 238 -16.43 -0.48 31.27
CA LEU A 238 -14.98 -0.67 31.08
C LEU A 238 -14.61 -1.09 29.64
N SER A 239 -15.59 -1.19 28.74
CA SER A 239 -15.40 -1.60 27.35
C SER A 239 -15.00 -0.44 26.41
N ILE A 240 -15.05 0.81 26.88
CA ILE A 240 -14.60 2.02 26.17
C ILE A 240 -13.06 2.15 26.25
N ARG A 241 -12.33 1.06 25.99
CA ARG A 241 -10.92 1.18 25.64
C ARG A 241 -10.85 1.27 24.12
N PRO A 242 -10.31 2.37 23.55
CA PRO A 242 -10.17 2.47 22.10
C PRO A 242 -9.39 1.25 21.61
N ASP A 243 -9.90 0.60 20.57
CA ASP A 243 -9.30 -0.62 20.03
C ASP A 243 -7.83 -0.36 19.69
N GLN A 244 -6.93 -1.12 20.33
CA GLN A 244 -5.50 -0.99 20.09
C GLN A 244 -5.15 -1.14 18.60
N SER A 245 -5.93 -1.92 17.83
CA SER A 245 -5.71 -2.08 16.39
C SER A 245 -6.03 -0.80 15.62
N ASN A 246 -7.13 -0.13 15.94
CA ASN A 246 -7.53 1.14 15.34
C ASN A 246 -6.61 2.28 15.76
N VAL A 247 -6.23 2.35 17.04
CA VAL A 247 -5.25 3.34 17.52
C VAL A 247 -3.91 3.17 16.81
N ARG A 248 -3.45 1.93 16.62
CA ARG A 248 -2.22 1.66 15.87
C ARG A 248 -2.32 2.07 14.41
N ARG A 249 -3.44 1.77 13.72
CA ARG A 249 -3.65 2.22 12.33
C ARG A 249 -3.69 3.74 12.21
N MET A 250 -4.31 4.43 13.17
CA MET A 250 -4.35 5.88 13.19
C MET A 250 -2.94 6.45 13.37
N HIS A 251 -2.14 5.87 14.27
CA HIS A 251 -0.73 6.25 14.43
C HIS A 251 0.08 6.02 13.14
N THR A 252 -0.15 4.90 12.44
CA THR A 252 0.44 4.64 11.11
C THR A 252 0.07 5.73 10.11
N ALA A 253 -1.22 6.11 10.01
CA ALA A 253 -1.67 7.18 9.11
C ALA A 253 -0.99 8.51 9.43
N VAL A 254 -0.93 8.90 10.70
CA VAL A 254 -0.30 10.15 11.16
C VAL A 254 1.18 10.16 10.82
N LYS A 255 1.92 9.10 11.17
CA LYS A 255 3.38 9.03 10.91
C LYS A 255 3.70 9.09 9.43
N LEU A 256 2.94 8.37 8.61
CA LEU A 256 3.12 8.40 7.17
C LEU A 256 2.77 9.78 6.58
N ASN A 257 1.67 10.39 7.05
CA ASN A 257 1.27 11.72 6.62
C ASN A 257 2.30 12.80 6.99
N GLU A 258 2.85 12.76 8.20
CA GLU A 258 3.91 13.69 8.65
C GLU A 258 5.08 13.74 7.66
N VAL A 259 5.53 12.57 7.19
CA VAL A 259 6.62 12.46 6.21
C VAL A 259 6.18 12.96 4.83
N ILE A 260 4.97 12.60 4.38
CA ILE A 260 4.44 13.02 3.09
C ILE A 260 4.32 14.54 3.02
N VAL A 261 3.66 15.17 3.99
CA VAL A 261 3.46 16.62 4.03
C VAL A 261 4.80 17.35 4.11
N ASN A 262 5.73 16.87 4.93
CA ASN A 262 7.05 17.50 5.04
C ASN A 262 7.80 17.59 3.70
N LYS A 263 7.57 16.64 2.78
CA LYS A 263 8.24 16.58 1.47
C LYS A 263 7.39 17.10 0.31
N SER A 264 6.07 17.04 0.42
CA SER A 264 5.13 17.18 -0.69
C SER A 264 4.03 18.23 -0.46
N HIS A 265 4.08 19.04 0.60
CA HIS A 265 3.06 20.07 0.86
C HIS A 265 2.98 21.13 -0.25
N ASP A 266 4.07 21.41 -0.96
CA ASP A 266 4.17 22.38 -2.05
C ASP A 266 3.94 21.75 -3.44
N ALA A 267 3.72 20.44 -3.50
CA ALA A 267 3.53 19.72 -4.75
C ALA A 267 2.24 20.15 -5.45
N ARG A 268 2.26 20.20 -6.78
CA ARG A 268 1.07 20.49 -7.59
C ARG A 268 0.09 19.32 -7.57
N LEU A 269 0.58 18.09 -7.39
CA LEU A 269 -0.25 16.91 -7.30
C LEU A 269 0.51 15.82 -6.55
N VAL A 270 -0.15 15.18 -5.59
CA VAL A 270 0.38 14.02 -4.87
C VAL A 270 -0.39 12.77 -5.27
N LEU A 271 0.31 11.77 -5.81
CA LEU A 271 -0.22 10.43 -6.09
C LEU A 271 0.14 9.52 -4.93
N LEU A 272 -0.87 8.88 -4.36
CA LEU A 272 -0.75 7.96 -3.23
C LEU A 272 -1.52 6.70 -3.55
N ASN A 273 -0.97 5.54 -3.20
CA ASN A 273 -1.77 4.32 -3.28
C ASN A 273 -2.80 4.26 -2.14
N MET A 274 -3.99 3.74 -2.47
CA MET A 274 -5.10 3.57 -1.54
C MET A 274 -5.08 2.15 -0.94
N PRO A 275 -4.99 2.00 0.39
CA PRO A 275 -5.02 0.69 1.04
C PRO A 275 -6.36 -0.04 0.84
N GLY A 276 -6.34 -1.36 1.04
CA GLY A 276 -7.53 -2.23 0.99
C GLY A 276 -8.66 -1.78 1.89
N PRO A 277 -9.92 -1.70 1.40
CA PRO A 277 -11.03 -1.54 2.30
C PRO A 277 -11.14 -2.77 3.20
N PRO A 278 -11.66 -2.63 4.42
CA PRO A 278 -11.91 -3.75 5.32
C PRO A 278 -12.87 -4.76 4.68
N LYS A 279 -12.66 -6.05 4.97
CA LYS A 279 -13.61 -7.11 4.54
C LYS A 279 -14.98 -6.97 5.21
N ASN A 280 -14.98 -6.51 6.46
CA ASN A 280 -16.18 -6.38 7.27
C ASN A 280 -16.64 -4.92 7.29
N THR A 281 -17.95 -4.70 7.29
CA THR A 281 -18.57 -3.36 7.26
C THR A 281 -18.39 -2.56 8.55
N GLU A 282 -18.12 -3.21 9.69
CA GLU A 282 -17.86 -2.52 10.96
C GLU A 282 -16.58 -1.65 10.94
N GLY A 283 -15.65 -1.94 10.02
CA GLY A 283 -14.40 -1.19 9.87
C GLY A 283 -14.51 0.01 8.92
N ASP A 284 -15.66 0.21 8.27
CA ASP A 284 -15.83 1.12 7.14
C ASP A 284 -15.56 2.58 7.53
N GLU A 285 -16.03 3.00 8.71
CA GLU A 285 -15.80 4.36 9.23
C GLU A 285 -14.32 4.58 9.59
N ASN A 286 -13.67 3.59 10.23
CA ASN A 286 -12.24 3.66 10.55
C ASN A 286 -11.36 3.75 9.29
N TYR A 287 -11.80 3.10 8.20
CA TYR A 287 -11.12 3.18 6.91
C TYR A 287 -11.22 4.59 6.30
N MET A 288 -12.41 5.22 6.37
CA MET A 288 -12.58 6.61 5.93
C MET A 288 -11.74 7.58 6.76
N GLU A 289 -11.75 7.43 8.09
CA GLU A 289 -10.91 8.24 8.97
C GLU A 289 -9.42 8.07 8.66
N PHE A 290 -8.96 6.84 8.42
CA PHE A 290 -7.58 6.55 8.03
C PHE A 290 -7.17 7.31 6.76
N LEU A 291 -8.01 7.26 5.71
CA LEU A 291 -7.73 7.96 4.44
C LEU A 291 -7.76 9.49 4.59
N GLU A 292 -8.63 10.00 5.46
CA GLU A 292 -8.72 11.43 5.73
C GLU A 292 -7.43 11.93 6.41
N VAL A 293 -6.98 11.24 7.47
CA VAL A 293 -5.75 11.58 8.20
C VAL A 293 -4.50 11.39 7.34
N LEU A 294 -4.46 10.35 6.51
CA LEU A 294 -3.34 10.11 5.59
C LEU A 294 -3.14 11.23 4.56
N THR A 295 -4.21 11.94 4.19
CA THR A 295 -4.21 12.96 3.13
C THR A 295 -4.42 14.37 3.66
N GLU A 296 -4.32 14.55 4.97
CA GLU A 296 -4.50 15.83 5.64
C GLU A 296 -3.31 16.76 5.38
N GLY A 297 -3.58 18.02 5.01
CA GLY A 297 -2.54 19.01 4.71
C GLY A 297 -2.05 19.01 3.27
N LEU A 298 -2.64 18.19 2.38
CA LEU A 298 -2.33 18.16 0.95
C LEU A 298 -3.45 18.80 0.12
N GLU A 299 -3.09 19.70 -0.80
CA GLU A 299 -4.07 20.42 -1.62
C GLU A 299 -4.77 19.51 -2.63
N ARG A 300 -3.99 18.81 -3.47
CA ARG A 300 -4.49 17.97 -4.56
C ARG A 300 -3.91 16.58 -4.44
N VAL A 301 -4.78 15.60 -4.20
CA VAL A 301 -4.39 14.20 -4.03
C VAL A 301 -5.13 13.35 -5.03
N LEU A 302 -4.42 12.45 -5.69
CA LEU A 302 -4.99 11.36 -6.47
C LEU A 302 -4.68 10.04 -5.77
N LEU A 303 -5.71 9.45 -5.17
CA LEU A 303 -5.62 8.12 -4.58
C LEU A 303 -5.78 7.07 -5.68
N VAL A 304 -4.85 6.12 -5.74
CA VAL A 304 -4.71 5.14 -6.83
C VAL A 304 -4.79 3.73 -6.26
N ARG A 305 -5.54 2.84 -6.89
CA ARG A 305 -5.60 1.43 -6.52
C ARG A 305 -5.62 0.55 -7.76
N GLY A 306 -4.70 -0.41 -7.84
CA GLY A 306 -4.68 -1.44 -8.87
C GLY A 306 -5.81 -2.46 -8.70
N GLY A 307 -6.26 -3.04 -9.81
CA GLY A 307 -7.10 -4.24 -9.87
C GLY A 307 -6.32 -5.54 -9.61
N GLY A 308 -4.99 -5.47 -9.58
CA GLY A 308 -4.07 -6.57 -9.25
C GLY A 308 -3.55 -7.34 -10.47
N SER A 309 -4.08 -7.06 -11.65
CA SER A 309 -3.70 -7.68 -12.93
C SER A 309 -2.87 -6.78 -13.85
N GLU A 310 -2.59 -5.54 -13.43
CA GLU A 310 -1.87 -4.57 -14.25
C GLU A 310 -0.39 -4.92 -14.35
N VAL A 311 0.04 -5.17 -15.58
CA VAL A 311 1.45 -5.33 -15.96
C VAL A 311 1.76 -4.27 -17.00
N ILE A 312 2.65 -3.33 -16.63
CA ILE A 312 3.05 -2.21 -17.48
C ILE A 312 4.51 -2.42 -17.84
N THR A 313 4.75 -2.75 -19.11
CA THR A 313 6.07 -3.03 -19.69
C THR A 313 6.48 -1.99 -20.74
N ILE A 314 5.55 -1.12 -21.15
CA ILE A 314 5.76 -0.07 -22.13
C ILE A 314 5.16 1.22 -21.59
N TYR A 315 5.96 2.29 -21.64
CA TYR A 315 5.56 3.64 -21.31
C TYR A 315 5.65 4.43 -22.63
N SER A 316 4.50 4.85 -23.16
CA SER A 316 4.34 5.51 -24.47
C SER A 316 3.74 6.89 -24.32
#